data_AF-V7PR87-F1
#
_entry.id   AF-V7PR87-F1
#
_cell.length_a   1.000
_cell.length_b   1.000
_cell.length_c   1.000
_cell.angle_alpha   90.00
_cell.angle_beta   90.00
_cell.angle_gamma   90.00
#
_symmetry.space_group_name_H-M   'P 1'
#
loop_
_entity.id
_entity.type
_entity.pdbx_description
1 polymer ?
#
loop_
_entity_poly.entity_id
_entity_poly.type
_entity_poly.pdbx_seq_one_letter_code
_entity_poly.pdbx_strand_id
1 'polypeptide(L)' 'MAHILRKCLKDPYSDIALERSKMHLREIIYKDGKPISQELHEEFEKAFKNLDLNK' A
#
# COMPACT_ATOMS: atom_id res chain seq x y z
N MET A 1 8.79 5.14 -4.53
CA MET A 1 10.22 4.99 -4.92
C MET A 1 10.92 3.77 -4.31
N ALA A 2 10.82 3.51 -3.00
CA ALA A 2 11.50 2.37 -2.37
C ALA A 2 11.08 0.97 -2.90
N HIS A 3 9.85 0.82 -3.41
CA HIS A 3 9.40 -0.43 -4.06
C HIS A 3 10.22 -0.76 -5.32
N ILE A 4 10.58 0.26 -6.11
CA ILE A 4 11.41 0.09 -7.32
C ILE A 4 12.82 -0.35 -6.91
N LEU A 5 13.40 0.29 -5.88
CA LEU A 5 14.71 -0.08 -5.36
C LEU A 5 14.76 -1.55 -4.91
N ARG A 6 13.70 -2.05 -4.26
CA ARG A 6 13.62 -3.47 -3.85
C ARG A 6 13.69 -4.43 -5.03
N LYS A 7 13.04 -4.09 -6.15
CA LYS A 7 13.08 -4.89 -7.40
C LYS A 7 14.45 -4.87 -8.09
N CYS A 8 15.29 -3.87 -7.80
CA CYS A 8 16.64 -3.77 -8.36
C CYS A 8 17.69 -4.53 -7.56
N LEU A 9 17.32 -5.15 -6.43
CA LEU A 9 18.24 -6.01 -5.68
C LEU A 9 18.47 -7.33 -6.41
N LYS A 10 19.61 -7.98 -6.13
CA LYS A 10 19.89 -9.32 -6.63
C LYS A 10 19.11 -10.37 -5.85
N ASP A 11 18.69 -11.44 -6.51
CA ASP A 11 18.11 -12.60 -5.83
C ASP A 11 19.15 -13.31 -4.95
N PRO A 12 18.76 -13.80 -3.75
CA PRO A 12 17.39 -13.87 -3.21
C PRO A 12 16.96 -12.64 -2.39
N TYR A 13 17.78 -11.59 -2.33
CA TYR A 13 17.53 -10.43 -1.45
C TYR A 13 16.34 -9.58 -1.92
N SER A 14 16.11 -9.54 -3.24
CA SER A 14 14.89 -8.92 -3.82
C SER A 14 13.64 -9.57 -3.24
N ASP A 15 13.53 -10.90 -3.30
CA ASP A 15 12.38 -11.65 -2.78
C ASP A 15 12.18 -11.41 -1.29
N ILE A 16 13.24 -11.50 -0.49
CA ILE A 16 13.18 -11.25 0.96
C ILE A 16 12.68 -9.83 1.26
N ALA A 17 13.20 -8.84 0.52
CA ALA A 17 12.81 -7.44 0.72
C ALA A 17 11.38 -7.16 0.28
N LEU A 18 10.93 -7.78 -0.82
CA LEU A 18 9.56 -7.68 -1.32
C LEU A 18 8.57 -8.33 -0.34
N GLU A 19 8.88 -9.53 0.15
CA GLU A 19 8.05 -10.25 1.12
C GLU A 19 7.84 -9.44 2.40
N ARG A 20 8.93 -8.91 2.97
CA ARG A 20 8.87 -8.03 4.16
C ARG A 20 8.10 -6.73 3.93
N SER A 21 7.87 -6.35 2.67
CA SER A 21 7.18 -5.12 2.31
C SER A 21 5.72 -5.31 1.88
N LYS A 22 5.19 -6.54 1.97
CA LYS A 22 3.76 -6.79 1.77
C LYS A 22 2.93 -6.05 2.81
N MET A 23 1.73 -5.65 2.41
CA MET A 23 0.83 -4.85 3.22
C MET A 23 -0.54 -5.53 3.28
N HIS A 24 -1.22 -5.41 4.42
CA HIS A 24 -2.61 -5.86 4.58
C HIS A 24 -3.32 -4.88 5.52
N LEU A 25 -3.90 -3.84 4.94
CA LEU A 25 -4.56 -2.76 5.68
C LEU A 25 -6.03 -2.68 5.29
N ARG A 26 -6.90 -2.47 6.28
CA ARG A 26 -8.31 -2.17 6.05
C ARG A 26 -8.57 -0.72 6.44
N GLU A 27 -8.89 0.11 5.46
CA GLU A 27 -9.32 1.49 5.67
C GLU A 27 -10.83 1.53 5.91
N ILE A 28 -11.26 2.29 6.91
CA ILE A 28 -12.67 2.60 7.13
C ILE A 28 -12.79 4.10 7.35
N ILE A 29 -13.48 4.78 6.42
CA ILE A 29 -13.74 6.21 6.51
C ILE A 29 -15.05 6.41 7.24
N TYR A 30 -15.03 7.23 8.29
CA TYR A 30 -16.21 7.61 9.06
C TYR A 30 -16.61 9.05 8.78
N LYS A 31 -17.91 9.31 8.73
CA LYS A 31 -18.50 10.65 8.72
C LYS A 31 -19.67 10.66 9.69
N ASP A 32 -19.69 11.64 10.60
CA ASP A 32 -20.72 11.77 11.64
C ASP A 32 -20.91 10.49 12.49
N GLY A 33 -19.80 9.81 12.79
CA GLY A 33 -19.78 8.57 13.57
C GLY A 33 -20.29 7.32 12.84
N LYS A 34 -20.69 7.44 11.56
CA LYS A 34 -21.10 6.31 10.72
C LYS A 34 -20.04 5.98 9.67
N PRO A 35 -19.75 4.69 9.42
CA PRO A 35 -18.83 4.31 8.36
C PRO A 35 -19.45 4.60 7.00
N ILE A 36 -18.74 5.32 6.13
CA ILE A 36 -19.20 5.69 4.79
C ILE A 36 -18.42 4.97 3.68
N SER A 37 -17.20 4.51 3.96
CA SER A 37 -16.39 3.73 3.03
C SER A 37 -15.57 2.69 3.78
N GLN A 38 -15.36 1.54 3.14
CA GLN A 38 -14.47 0.49 3.62
C GLN A 38 -13.69 -0.07 2.45
N GLU A 39 -12.37 -0.09 2.55
CA GLU A 39 -11.50 -0.63 1.50
C GLU A 39 -10.39 -1.49 2.10
N LEU A 40 -10.06 -2.58 1.42
CA LEU A 40 -8.94 -3.45 1.77
C LEU A 40 -7.78 -3.15 0.81
N HIS A 41 -6.64 -2.78 1.37
CA HIS A 41 -5.42 -2.48 0.62
C HIS A 41 -4.35 -3.54 0.88
N GLU A 42 -4.06 -4.32 -0.16
CA GLU A 42 -3.01 -5.35 -0.14
C GLU A 42 -1.70 -4.89 -0.82
N GLU A 43 -1.79 -3.81 -1.61
CA GLU A 43 -0.66 -3.24 -2.34
C GLU A 43 -0.53 -1.76 -2.01
N PHE A 44 0.71 -1.34 -1.72
CA PHE A 44 1.03 0.07 -1.45
C PHE A 44 0.57 0.99 -2.57
N GLU A 45 0.78 0.61 -3.84
CA GLU A 45 0.39 1.45 -4.98
C GLU A 45 -1.12 1.65 -5.06
N LYS A 46 -1.92 0.63 -4.72
CA LYS A 46 -3.39 0.74 -4.70
C LYS A 46 -3.87 1.63 -3.56
N ALA A 47 -3.24 1.54 -2.39
CA ALA A 47 -3.58 2.38 -1.24
C ALA A 47 -3.35 3.88 -1.48
N PHE A 48 -2.26 4.23 -2.17
CA PHE A 48 -1.86 5.64 -2.32
C PHE A 48 -2.18 6.24 -3.69
N LYS A 49 -2.76 5.48 -4.63
CA LYS A 49 -3.19 5.97 -5.95
C LYS A 49 -4.15 7.16 -5.87
N ASN A 50 -4.99 7.21 -4.83
CA ASN A 50 -5.97 8.29 -4.65
C ASN A 50 -5.41 9.52 -3.92
N LEU A 51 -4.17 9.45 -3.39
CA LEU A 51 -3.57 10.55 -2.63
C LEU A 51 -3.12 11.71 -3.54
N ASP A 52 -2.74 11.41 -4.80
CA ASP A 52 -2.21 12.40 -5.75
C ASP A 52 -3.29 13.21 -6.50
N LEU A 53 -4.57 12.85 -6.38
CA LEU A 53 -5.68 13.54 -7.06
C LEU A 53 -6.16 14.82 -6.33
N ASN A 54 -5.66 15.08 -5.12
CA ASN A 54 -6.06 16.23 -4.29
C ASN A 54 -4.99 17.35 -4.24
N LYS A 55 -4.17 17.51 -5.28
CA LYS A 55 -3.23 18.64 -5.42
C LYS A 55 -3.69 19.66 -6.44
#